data_AF-A0A0H2KQE7-F1
#
_entry.id   AF-A0A0H2KQE7-F1
#
_cell.length_a   1.000
_cell.length_b   1.000
_cell.length_c   1.000
_cell.angle_alpha   90.00
_cell.angle_beta   90.00
_cell.angle_gamma   90.00
#
_symmetry.space_group_name_H-M   'P 1'
#
loop_
_entity.id
_entity.type
_entity.pdbx_description
1 polymer ?
#
loop_
_entity_poly.entity_id
_entity_poly.type
_entity_poly.pdbx_seq_one_letter_code
_entity_poly.pdbx_strand_id
1 'polypeptide(L)'
;MTAADAPTSVAEPPVPPVLVRDYRRLLRLFPYTYRREHEAEMLGHLLDGARPGQSRPTRAERWDLLRAAAREWLLAPLGSTPRQRRATTGLLFVLLPAVLVVMAARVLAFAAAMFRVVRGPDSLAPLVATVPTALTWALWLAAVALTLAGARRVGLATAVLAAVVGVVAIVLALASGSAYAAYLDAPWVVGLVAYAGVLAARRTCRVGAEPVALRAATVGAMALVLGAFVAATYSDAAHLGTPWWSGGALVSWTLQALAAPVVVLLGAALLGRRTRQAVPVLGGLALAMVLSRSTFFWSGTVSIRTADLGNVLALLGLATAAPLVLRWAVNRLDELSEARASHRALLAAGGGAPEPATPRPGEPTAV
;
A
#
# COMPACT_ATOMS: atom_id res chain seq x y z
N MET A 1 29.17 6.73 74.29
CA MET A 1 28.39 7.45 73.27
C MET A 1 28.71 6.82 71.93
N THR A 2 27.85 5.91 71.49
CA THR A 2 28.01 5.09 70.29
C THR A 2 27.53 5.86 69.07
N ALA A 3 28.39 5.95 68.06
CA ALA A 3 28.10 6.48 66.74
C ALA A 3 27.10 5.55 66.04
N ALA A 4 25.82 5.86 66.20
CA ALA A 4 24.76 5.43 65.31
C ALA A 4 24.41 6.64 64.46
N ASP A 5 24.78 6.64 63.18
CA ASP A 5 24.02 7.42 62.20
C ASP A 5 24.14 6.86 60.78
N ALA A 6 22.95 6.45 60.30
CA ALA A 6 22.45 6.23 58.95
C ALA A 6 23.40 5.77 57.82
N PRO A 7 23.14 4.60 57.18
CA PRO A 7 23.49 4.47 55.78
C PRO A 7 22.63 5.47 54.99
N THR A 8 23.26 6.49 54.41
CA THR A 8 22.70 7.26 53.31
C THR A 8 22.48 6.32 52.13
N SER A 9 21.32 5.64 52.12
CA SER A 9 20.79 5.05 50.89
C SER A 9 20.47 6.22 49.97
N VAL A 10 21.45 6.64 49.18
CA VAL A 10 21.19 7.41 47.96
C VAL A 10 20.17 6.58 47.21
N ALA A 11 18.91 7.02 47.21
CA ALA A 11 17.83 6.33 46.53
C ALA A 11 18.26 6.17 45.08
N GLU A 12 18.70 4.97 44.72
CA GLU A 12 19.06 4.64 43.35
C GLU A 12 17.87 5.06 42.49
N PRO A 13 18.08 5.88 41.45
CA PRO A 13 16.97 6.29 40.60
C PRO A 13 16.25 5.02 40.14
N PRO A 14 14.92 4.93 40.28
CA PRO A 14 14.17 3.68 40.10
C PRO A 14 14.35 3.08 38.69
N VAL A 15 14.83 3.87 37.73
CA VAL A 15 15.20 3.44 36.39
C VAL A 15 16.56 4.05 36.00
N PRO A 16 17.54 3.25 35.54
CA PRO A 16 18.80 3.77 35.03
C PRO A 16 18.61 4.66 33.79
N PRO A 17 19.23 5.85 33.71
CA PRO A 17 19.05 6.77 32.56
C PRO A 17 19.56 6.20 31.23
N VAL A 18 20.50 5.24 31.30
CA VAL A 18 21.03 4.52 30.13
C VAL A 18 19.97 3.64 29.49
N LEU A 19 19.14 2.96 30.29
CA LEU A 19 18.07 2.09 29.81
C LEU A 19 17.03 2.89 29.02
N VAL A 20 16.62 4.05 29.55
CA VAL A 20 15.68 4.97 28.89
C VAL A 20 16.23 5.42 27.53
N ARG A 21 17.52 5.78 27.47
CA ARG A 21 18.18 6.19 26.23
C ARG A 21 18.21 5.06 25.19
N ASP A 22 18.52 3.84 25.63
CA ASP A 22 18.56 2.67 24.75
C ASP A 22 17.17 2.31 24.21
N TYR A 23 16.12 2.34 25.05
CA TYR A 23 14.75 2.15 24.59
C TYR A 23 14.32 3.24 23.61
N ARG A 24 14.59 4.53 23.88
CA ARG A 24 14.32 5.61 22.93
C ARG A 24 15.04 5.41 21.60
N ARG A 25 16.29 4.90 21.62
CA ARG A 25 17.04 4.59 20.40
C ARG A 25 16.37 3.47 19.59
N LEU A 26 15.84 2.45 20.25
CA LEU A 26 15.08 1.37 19.60
C LEU A 26 13.73 1.88 19.07
N LEU A 27 13.03 2.73 19.82
CA LEU A 27 11.78 3.33 19.38
C LEU A 27 11.94 4.21 18.14
N ARG A 28 13.14 4.76 17.87
CA ARG A 28 13.42 5.49 16.61
C ARG A 28 13.25 4.64 15.35
N LEU A 29 13.29 3.31 15.46
CA LEU A 29 13.08 2.38 14.34
C LEU A 29 11.63 2.40 13.83
N PHE A 30 10.68 2.82 14.65
CA PHE A 30 9.28 2.94 14.24
C PHE A 30 9.09 4.13 13.28
N PRO A 31 8.05 4.11 12.42
CA PRO A 31 7.70 5.26 11.59
C PRO A 31 7.46 6.53 12.43
N TYR A 32 7.86 7.70 11.91
CA TYR A 32 7.79 8.96 12.64
C TYR A 32 6.39 9.29 13.19
N THR A 33 5.35 9.10 12.38
CA THR A 33 3.96 9.38 12.80
C THR A 33 3.50 8.46 13.91
N TYR A 34 3.86 7.18 13.84
CA TYR A 34 3.53 6.21 14.88
C TYR A 34 4.22 6.58 16.21
N ARG A 35 5.52 6.91 16.15
CA ARG A 35 6.29 7.36 17.33
C ARG A 35 5.68 8.60 17.97
N ARG A 36 5.34 9.61 17.17
CA ARG A 36 4.76 10.86 17.68
C ARG A 36 3.53 10.61 18.55
N GLU A 37 2.71 9.62 18.21
CA GLU A 37 1.48 9.29 18.92
C GLU A 37 1.70 8.34 20.11
N HIS A 38 2.56 7.31 19.97
CA HIS A 38 2.63 6.19 20.93
C HIS A 38 3.98 6.07 21.66
N GLU A 39 4.98 6.91 21.38
CA GLU A 39 6.33 6.76 21.96
C GLU A 39 6.30 6.85 23.49
N ALA A 40 5.52 7.77 24.07
CA ALA A 40 5.41 7.93 25.51
C ALA A 40 4.76 6.72 26.19
N GLU A 41 3.67 6.19 25.62
CA GLU A 41 2.97 5.00 26.10
C GLU A 41 3.85 3.75 26.00
N MET A 42 4.49 3.54 24.85
CA MET A 42 5.40 2.42 24.64
C MET A 42 6.60 2.48 25.58
N LEU A 43 7.19 3.67 25.76
CA LEU A 43 8.30 3.86 26.69
C LEU A 43 7.86 3.58 28.12
N GLY A 44 6.68 4.06 28.54
CA GLY A 44 6.08 3.74 29.83
C GLY A 44 5.98 2.23 30.05
N HIS A 45 5.32 1.51 29.13
CA HIS A 45 5.18 0.06 29.22
C HIS A 45 6.52 -0.71 29.26
N LEU A 46 7.53 -0.26 28.50
CA LEU A 46 8.86 -0.87 28.51
C LEU A 46 9.61 -0.63 29.82
N LEU A 47 9.40 0.52 30.45
CA LEU A 47 10.00 0.86 31.74
C LEU A 47 9.28 0.15 32.90
N ASP A 48 7.96 0.06 32.85
CA ASP A 48 7.15 -0.66 33.84
C ASP A 48 7.44 -2.16 33.83
N GLY A 49 7.78 -2.71 32.67
CA GLY A 49 8.17 -4.12 32.50
C GLY A 49 9.66 -4.40 32.76
N ALA A 50 10.48 -3.39 33.03
CA ALA A 50 11.92 -3.57 33.24
C ALA A 50 12.20 -4.23 34.60
N ARG A 51 13.17 -5.15 34.63
CA ARG A 51 13.57 -5.80 35.89
C ARG A 51 14.30 -4.79 36.79
N PRO A 52 14.15 -4.87 38.12
CA PRO A 52 14.96 -4.08 39.04
C PRO A 52 16.46 -4.25 38.75
N GLY A 53 17.20 -3.14 38.64
CA GLY A 53 18.63 -3.14 38.30
C GLY A 53 18.96 -3.35 36.81
N GLN A 54 17.97 -3.43 35.92
CA GLN A 54 18.22 -3.57 34.49
C GLN A 54 18.85 -2.31 33.90
N SER A 55 20.09 -2.41 33.42
CA SER A 55 20.81 -1.28 32.82
C SER A 55 20.69 -1.20 31.29
N ARG A 56 20.32 -2.31 30.63
CA ARG A 56 20.22 -2.41 29.16
C ARG A 56 19.00 -3.24 28.73
N PRO A 57 18.44 -2.99 27.53
CA PRO A 57 17.39 -3.82 26.96
C PRO A 57 17.88 -5.24 26.71
N THR A 58 17.08 -6.24 27.08
CA THR A 58 17.36 -7.65 26.82
C THR A 58 17.34 -7.95 25.32
N ARG A 59 17.99 -9.05 24.89
CA ARG A 59 17.96 -9.46 23.47
C ARG A 59 16.54 -9.76 22.99
N ALA A 60 15.70 -10.33 23.85
CA ALA A 60 14.31 -10.62 23.56
C ALA A 60 13.51 -9.33 23.30
N GLU A 61 13.63 -8.32 24.16
CA GLU A 61 13.00 -7.00 23.98
C GLU A 61 13.44 -6.33 22.68
N ARG A 62 14.75 -6.35 22.38
CA ARG A 62 15.29 -5.79 21.13
C ARG A 62 14.67 -6.45 19.91
N TRP A 63 14.61 -7.79 19.91
CA TRP A 63 14.05 -8.54 18.79
C TRP A 63 12.55 -8.32 18.64
N ASP A 64 11.82 -8.23 19.75
CA ASP A 64 10.39 -7.95 19.70
C ASP A 64 10.09 -6.54 19.19
N LEU A 65 10.85 -5.53 19.64
CA LEU A 65 10.76 -4.16 19.13
C LEU A 65 11.14 -4.07 17.64
N LEU A 66 12.17 -4.78 17.19
CA LEU A 66 12.52 -4.87 15.77
C LEU A 66 11.39 -5.47 14.95
N ARG A 67 10.81 -6.58 15.42
CA ARG A 67 9.67 -7.24 14.75
C ARG A 67 8.44 -6.32 14.72
N ALA A 68 8.16 -5.64 15.82
CA ALA A 68 7.04 -4.71 15.93
C ALA A 68 7.23 -3.50 14.99
N ALA A 69 8.45 -2.93 14.94
CA ALA A 69 8.79 -1.84 14.03
C ALA A 69 8.68 -2.28 12.56
N ALA A 70 9.20 -3.46 12.21
CA ALA A 70 9.11 -4.00 10.86
C ALA A 70 7.65 -4.20 10.43
N ARG A 71 6.80 -4.77 11.30
CA ARG A 71 5.36 -4.90 11.06
C ARG A 71 4.69 -3.55 10.84
N GLU A 72 5.10 -2.54 11.61
CA GLU A 72 4.54 -1.20 11.51
C GLU A 72 4.96 -0.48 10.21
N TRP A 73 6.20 -0.69 9.74
CA TRP A 73 6.65 -0.22 8.42
C TRP A 73 5.89 -0.88 7.27
N LEU A 74 5.57 -2.17 7.37
CA LEU A 74 4.74 -2.86 6.37
C LEU A 74 3.32 -2.28 6.29
N LEU A 75 2.79 -1.76 7.39
CA LEU A 75 1.47 -1.14 7.47
C LEU A 75 1.50 0.38 7.24
N ALA A 76 2.67 1.01 7.28
CA ALA A 76 2.82 2.46 7.15
C ALA A 76 2.18 3.03 5.87
N PRO A 77 2.29 2.40 4.68
CA PRO A 77 1.60 2.87 3.47
C PRO A 77 0.07 2.89 3.60
N LEU A 78 -0.51 2.07 4.46
CA LEU A 78 -1.97 1.93 4.63
C LEU A 78 -2.57 2.95 5.61
N GLY A 79 -1.77 3.57 6.47
CA GLY A 79 -2.29 4.46 7.52
C GLY A 79 -1.39 4.53 8.74
N SER A 80 -1.33 5.69 9.41
CA SER A 80 -0.69 5.82 10.73
C SER A 80 -1.61 5.31 11.84
N THR A 81 -2.91 5.51 11.72
CA THR A 81 -3.89 5.10 12.75
C THR A 81 -4.71 3.89 12.32
N PRO A 82 -5.24 3.08 13.26
CA PRO A 82 -6.13 1.96 12.95
C PRO A 82 -7.38 2.38 12.15
N ARG A 83 -7.93 3.57 12.43
CA ARG A 83 -9.10 4.11 11.71
C ARG A 83 -8.77 4.42 10.26
N GLN A 84 -7.62 5.04 10.00
CA GLN A 84 -7.15 5.30 8.64
C GLN A 84 -6.90 3.98 7.91
N ARG A 85 -6.21 3.03 8.53
CA ARG A 85 -5.97 1.69 7.94
C ARG A 85 -7.26 1.00 7.52
N ARG A 86 -8.30 1.03 8.36
CA ARG A 86 -9.62 0.47 8.03
C ARG A 86 -10.24 1.16 6.80
N ALA A 87 -10.19 2.49 6.74
CA ALA A 87 -10.73 3.24 5.60
C ALA A 87 -9.93 2.95 4.30
N THR A 88 -8.60 3.01 4.37
CA THR A 88 -7.69 2.75 3.25
C THR A 88 -7.86 1.34 2.71
N THR A 89 -7.86 0.34 3.59
CA THR A 89 -7.99 -1.06 3.18
C THR A 89 -9.37 -1.37 2.60
N GLY A 90 -10.43 -0.71 3.06
CA GLY A 90 -11.76 -0.81 2.43
C GLY A 90 -11.76 -0.30 0.99
N LEU A 91 -11.14 0.85 0.73
CA LEU A 91 -11.04 1.41 -0.61
C LEU A 91 -10.11 0.59 -1.52
N LEU A 92 -8.93 0.20 -1.02
CA LEU A 92 -7.98 -0.60 -1.78
C LEU A 92 -8.50 -2.01 -2.09
N PHE A 93 -9.40 -2.55 -1.27
CA PHE A 93 -10.08 -3.82 -1.56
C PHE A 93 -10.99 -3.75 -2.81
N VAL A 94 -11.44 -2.56 -3.20
CA VAL A 94 -12.19 -2.32 -4.44
C VAL A 94 -11.21 -1.98 -5.58
N LEU A 95 -10.30 -1.04 -5.34
CA LEU A 95 -9.45 -0.47 -6.39
C LEU A 95 -8.34 -1.43 -6.87
N LEU A 96 -7.69 -2.18 -5.98
CA LEU A 96 -6.62 -3.09 -6.40
C LEU A 96 -7.15 -4.19 -7.33
N PRO A 97 -8.28 -4.88 -7.03
CA PRO A 97 -8.83 -5.83 -7.98
C PRO A 97 -9.26 -5.21 -9.31
N ALA A 98 -9.82 -4.01 -9.28
CA ALA A 98 -10.19 -3.30 -10.50
C ALA A 98 -8.98 -3.01 -11.39
N VAL A 99 -7.81 -2.69 -10.83
CA VAL A 99 -6.58 -2.49 -11.59
C VAL A 99 -5.99 -3.83 -12.09
N LEU A 100 -5.97 -4.84 -11.22
CA LEU A 100 -5.32 -6.13 -11.48
C LEU A 100 -6.10 -7.02 -12.46
N VAL A 101 -7.43 -6.87 -12.55
CA VAL A 101 -8.27 -7.73 -13.39
C VAL A 101 -7.91 -7.63 -14.88
N VAL A 102 -7.44 -6.48 -15.35
CA VAL A 102 -7.04 -6.28 -16.75
C VAL A 102 -5.88 -7.21 -17.09
N MET A 103 -4.82 -7.21 -16.26
CA MET A 103 -3.67 -8.07 -16.50
C MET A 103 -4.03 -9.55 -16.32
N ALA A 104 -4.83 -9.88 -15.31
CA ALA A 104 -5.31 -11.25 -15.10
C ALA A 104 -6.06 -11.77 -16.33
N ALA A 105 -7.02 -10.99 -16.85
CA ALA A 105 -7.83 -11.37 -18.01
C ALA A 105 -6.96 -11.54 -19.25
N ARG A 106 -5.99 -10.64 -19.49
CA ARG A 106 -5.08 -10.73 -20.63
C ARG A 106 -4.21 -11.99 -20.59
N VAL A 107 -3.54 -12.25 -19.46
CA VAL A 107 -2.65 -13.39 -19.33
C VAL A 107 -3.41 -14.71 -19.42
N LEU A 108 -4.59 -14.79 -18.80
CA LEU A 108 -5.41 -16.00 -18.86
C LEU A 108 -6.03 -16.22 -20.25
N ALA A 109 -6.43 -15.16 -20.96
CA ALA A 109 -6.89 -15.27 -22.34
C ALA A 109 -5.77 -15.73 -23.28
N PHE A 110 -4.56 -15.18 -23.11
CA PHE A 110 -3.37 -15.63 -23.83
C PHE A 110 -3.04 -17.10 -23.56
N ALA A 111 -3.02 -17.51 -22.29
CA ALA A 111 -2.77 -18.90 -21.89
C ALA A 111 -3.84 -19.85 -22.46
N ALA A 112 -5.11 -19.46 -22.44
CA ALA A 112 -6.20 -20.25 -23.02
C ALA A 112 -6.09 -20.37 -24.54
N ALA A 113 -5.67 -19.31 -25.24
CA ALA A 113 -5.41 -19.33 -26.67
C ALA A 113 -4.23 -20.27 -27.00
N MET A 114 -3.12 -20.15 -26.28
CA MET A 114 -1.96 -21.03 -26.43
C MET A 114 -2.33 -22.49 -26.16
N PHE A 115 -3.16 -22.76 -25.14
CA PHE A 115 -3.62 -24.12 -24.87
C PHE A 115 -4.40 -24.73 -26.04
N ARG A 116 -5.24 -23.94 -26.71
CA ARG A 116 -6.01 -24.40 -27.88
C ARG A 116 -5.10 -24.71 -29.07
N VAL A 117 -4.04 -23.96 -29.25
CA VAL A 117 -3.05 -24.16 -30.33
C VAL A 117 -2.17 -25.38 -30.06
N VAL A 118 -1.75 -25.58 -28.80
CA VAL A 118 -0.79 -26.63 -28.40
C VAL A 118 -1.44 -28.00 -28.17
N ARG A 119 -2.78 -28.08 -28.05
CA ARG A 119 -3.53 -29.34 -27.87
C ARG A 119 -3.42 -30.30 -29.08
N GLY A 120 -2.27 -30.95 -29.20
CA GLY A 120 -2.23 -32.39 -29.41
C GLY A 120 -2.55 -33.12 -28.09
N PRO A 121 -2.98 -34.40 -28.12
CA PRO A 121 -3.62 -35.10 -27.00
C PRO A 121 -2.84 -35.17 -25.67
N ASP A 122 -1.51 -35.02 -25.65
CA ASP A 122 -0.70 -35.56 -24.55
C ASP A 122 0.03 -34.55 -23.63
N SER A 123 -0.30 -33.25 -23.59
CA SER A 123 0.59 -32.33 -22.85
C SER A 123 -0.10 -31.16 -22.11
N LEU A 124 -0.22 -31.29 -20.78
CA LEU A 124 -0.44 -30.17 -19.84
C LEU A 124 0.88 -29.49 -19.42
N ALA A 125 2.01 -30.20 -19.54
CA ALA A 125 3.36 -29.70 -19.29
C ALA A 125 3.75 -28.40 -20.07
N PRO A 126 3.30 -28.14 -21.31
CA PRO A 126 3.71 -26.95 -22.05
C PRO A 126 3.08 -25.67 -21.49
N LEU A 127 1.92 -25.75 -20.81
CA LEU A 127 1.20 -24.54 -20.45
C LEU A 127 1.90 -23.73 -19.35
N VAL A 128 2.42 -24.43 -18.34
CA VAL A 128 3.16 -23.82 -17.23
C VAL A 128 4.52 -23.29 -17.70
N ALA A 129 5.14 -23.97 -18.66
CA ALA A 129 6.40 -23.55 -19.25
C ALA A 129 6.24 -22.33 -20.18
N THR A 130 5.12 -22.23 -20.91
CA THR A 130 4.90 -21.16 -21.90
C THR A 130 4.37 -19.87 -21.31
N VAL A 131 3.57 -19.93 -20.25
CA VAL A 131 3.01 -18.74 -19.58
C VAL A 131 3.19 -18.85 -18.05
N PRO A 132 4.42 -18.65 -17.53
CA PRO A 132 4.74 -18.87 -16.12
C PRO A 132 3.84 -18.09 -15.16
N THR A 133 3.37 -16.92 -15.58
CA THR A 133 2.51 -16.04 -14.76
C THR A 133 1.03 -16.42 -14.78
N ALA A 134 0.58 -17.36 -15.63
CA ALA A 134 -0.83 -17.76 -15.68
C ALA A 134 -1.30 -18.37 -14.35
N LEU A 135 -0.47 -19.18 -13.71
CA LEU A 135 -0.77 -19.75 -12.39
C LEU A 135 -0.94 -18.66 -11.33
N THR A 136 -0.08 -17.63 -11.34
CA THR A 136 -0.18 -16.47 -10.45
C THR A 136 -1.54 -15.78 -10.57
N TRP A 137 -2.01 -15.53 -11.79
CA TRP A 137 -3.28 -14.84 -12.03
C TRP A 137 -4.50 -15.72 -11.74
N ALA A 138 -4.42 -17.02 -12.01
CA ALA A 138 -5.47 -17.98 -11.63
C ALA A 138 -5.63 -18.05 -10.10
N LEU A 139 -4.52 -18.16 -9.36
CA LEU A 139 -4.51 -18.11 -7.90
C LEU A 139 -5.06 -16.78 -7.38
N TRP A 140 -4.68 -15.66 -7.99
CA TRP A 140 -5.20 -14.36 -7.60
C TRP A 140 -6.72 -14.24 -7.80
N LEU A 141 -7.28 -14.69 -8.94
CA LEU A 141 -8.72 -14.72 -9.16
C LEU A 141 -9.45 -15.61 -8.15
N ALA A 142 -8.89 -16.79 -7.86
CA ALA A 142 -9.41 -17.68 -6.83
C ALA A 142 -9.39 -16.99 -5.45
N ALA A 143 -8.33 -16.25 -5.12
CA ALA A 143 -8.24 -15.48 -3.90
C ALA A 143 -9.34 -14.41 -3.81
N VAL A 144 -9.57 -13.64 -4.88
CA VAL A 144 -10.67 -12.66 -4.96
C VAL A 144 -12.01 -13.36 -4.74
N ALA A 145 -12.32 -14.43 -5.48
CA ALA A 145 -13.57 -15.17 -5.34
C ALA A 145 -13.78 -15.70 -3.91
N LEU A 146 -12.77 -16.33 -3.31
CA LEU A 146 -12.81 -16.83 -1.93
C LEU A 146 -13.03 -15.72 -0.91
N THR A 147 -12.40 -14.55 -1.09
CA THR A 147 -12.62 -13.41 -0.19
C THR A 147 -14.04 -12.85 -0.29
N LEU A 148 -14.59 -12.76 -1.51
CA LEU A 148 -15.96 -12.30 -1.76
C LEU A 148 -17.01 -13.32 -1.26
N ALA A 149 -16.70 -14.61 -1.30
CA ALA A 149 -17.52 -15.67 -0.72
C ALA A 149 -17.47 -15.69 0.83
N GLY A 150 -16.58 -14.91 1.46
CA GLY A 150 -16.43 -14.84 2.91
C GLY A 150 -15.38 -15.79 3.50
N ALA A 151 -14.73 -16.62 2.68
CA ALA A 151 -13.64 -17.52 3.07
C ALA A 151 -12.31 -16.79 3.28
N ARG A 152 -12.30 -15.76 4.13
CA ARG A 152 -11.20 -14.78 4.27
C ARG A 152 -9.83 -15.37 4.56
N ARG A 153 -9.75 -16.41 5.40
CA ARG A 153 -8.46 -17.05 5.75
C ARG A 153 -7.87 -17.77 4.54
N VAL A 154 -8.71 -18.52 3.83
CA VAL A 154 -8.30 -19.24 2.62
C VAL A 154 -7.96 -18.24 1.53
N GLY A 155 -8.82 -17.24 1.29
CA GLY A 155 -8.57 -16.18 0.32
C GLY A 155 -7.28 -15.41 0.58
N LEU A 156 -6.93 -15.10 1.83
CA LEU A 156 -5.63 -14.51 2.19
C LEU A 156 -4.47 -15.48 1.87
N ALA A 157 -4.58 -16.75 2.26
CA ALA A 157 -3.54 -17.74 1.98
C ALA A 157 -3.31 -17.89 0.47
N THR A 158 -4.39 -17.94 -0.33
CA THR A 158 -4.33 -18.00 -1.79
C THR A 158 -3.73 -16.71 -2.39
N ALA A 159 -4.05 -15.53 -1.84
CA ALA A 159 -3.45 -14.27 -2.30
C ALA A 159 -1.95 -14.20 -2.00
N VAL A 160 -1.51 -14.67 -0.82
CA VAL A 160 -0.09 -14.78 -0.47
C VAL A 160 0.60 -15.77 -1.40
N LEU A 161 -0.01 -16.92 -1.67
CA LEU A 161 0.52 -17.90 -2.60
C LEU A 161 0.67 -17.30 -4.01
N ALA A 162 -0.34 -16.59 -4.52
CA ALA A 162 -0.25 -15.87 -5.80
C ALA A 162 0.93 -14.88 -5.82
N ALA A 163 1.09 -14.08 -4.77
CA ALA A 163 2.20 -13.14 -4.66
C ALA A 163 3.57 -13.85 -4.64
N VAL A 164 3.70 -14.95 -3.90
CA VAL A 164 4.93 -15.77 -3.84
C VAL A 164 5.25 -16.36 -5.20
N VAL A 165 4.27 -16.97 -5.90
CA VAL A 165 4.47 -17.51 -7.25
C VAL A 165 4.87 -16.40 -8.24
N GLY A 166 4.27 -15.21 -8.12
CA GLY A 166 4.68 -14.04 -8.90
C GLY A 166 6.14 -13.62 -8.67
N VAL A 167 6.59 -13.57 -7.41
CA VAL A 167 8.00 -13.27 -7.08
C VAL A 167 8.94 -14.34 -7.62
N VAL A 168 8.59 -15.62 -7.47
CA VAL A 168 9.36 -16.73 -8.03
C VAL A 168 9.45 -16.62 -9.55
N ALA A 169 8.36 -16.26 -10.23
CA ALA A 169 8.37 -16.05 -11.68
C ALA A 169 9.34 -14.92 -12.10
N ILE A 170 9.41 -13.81 -11.35
CA ILE A 170 10.39 -12.73 -11.59
C ILE A 170 11.82 -13.25 -11.42
N VAL A 171 12.10 -14.00 -10.34
CA VAL A 171 13.43 -14.54 -10.06
C VAL A 171 13.87 -15.52 -11.16
N LEU A 172 12.96 -16.40 -11.60
CA LEU A 172 13.22 -17.33 -12.69
C LEU A 172 13.45 -16.62 -14.02
N ALA A 173 12.67 -15.58 -14.33
CA ALA A 173 12.87 -14.76 -15.52
C ALA A 173 14.23 -14.05 -15.50
N LEU A 174 14.70 -13.58 -14.34
CA LEU A 174 16.05 -13.02 -14.19
C LEU A 174 17.13 -14.09 -14.38
N ALA A 175 16.96 -15.26 -13.76
CA ALA A 175 17.90 -16.38 -13.86
C ALA A 175 18.02 -16.91 -15.30
N SER A 176 16.93 -16.84 -16.08
CA SER A 176 16.93 -17.23 -17.50
C SER A 176 17.39 -16.12 -18.45
N GLY A 177 17.94 -15.01 -17.94
CA GLY A 177 18.40 -13.87 -18.76
C GLY A 177 17.28 -13.01 -19.35
N SER A 178 16.02 -13.26 -18.99
CA SER A 178 14.84 -12.52 -19.45
C SER A 178 14.50 -11.34 -18.52
N ALA A 179 15.49 -10.52 -18.23
CA ALA A 179 15.35 -9.37 -17.33
C ALA A 179 14.32 -8.35 -17.83
N TYR A 180 14.11 -8.23 -19.14
CA TYR A 180 13.06 -7.36 -19.71
C TYR A 180 11.65 -7.82 -19.31
N ALA A 181 11.38 -9.13 -19.35
CA ALA A 181 10.09 -9.68 -18.89
C ALA A 181 9.91 -9.46 -17.39
N ALA A 182 10.96 -9.74 -16.59
CA ALA A 182 10.97 -9.48 -15.16
C ALA A 182 10.68 -8.00 -14.83
N TYR A 183 11.24 -7.07 -15.61
CA TYR A 183 11.03 -5.64 -15.48
C TYR A 183 9.58 -5.23 -15.77
N LEU A 184 8.97 -5.78 -16.83
CA LEU A 184 7.57 -5.52 -17.18
C LEU A 184 6.57 -6.12 -16.16
N ASP A 185 6.90 -7.29 -15.60
CA ASP A 185 6.04 -8.01 -14.66
C ASP A 185 6.15 -7.51 -13.21
N ALA A 186 7.28 -6.88 -12.85
CA ALA A 186 7.54 -6.39 -11.50
C ALA A 186 6.42 -5.53 -10.89
N PRO A 187 5.85 -4.51 -11.56
CA PRO A 187 4.77 -3.71 -11.00
C PRO A 187 3.51 -4.53 -10.67
N TRP A 188 3.20 -5.55 -11.48
CA TRP A 188 2.04 -6.39 -11.25
C TRP A 188 2.21 -7.28 -10.04
N VAL A 189 3.41 -7.84 -9.84
CA VAL A 189 3.75 -8.59 -8.63
C VAL A 189 3.73 -7.69 -7.39
N VAL A 190 4.21 -6.45 -7.48
CA VAL A 190 4.06 -5.45 -6.41
C VAL A 190 2.58 -5.20 -6.10
N GLY A 191 1.72 -5.12 -7.12
CA GLY A 191 0.27 -5.02 -6.95
C GLY A 191 -0.36 -6.22 -6.24
N LEU A 192 0.09 -7.45 -6.55
CA LEU A 192 -0.33 -8.67 -5.86
C LEU A 192 0.11 -8.70 -4.39
N VAL A 193 1.35 -8.32 -4.12
CA VAL A 193 1.88 -8.18 -2.75
C VAL A 193 1.08 -7.14 -1.97
N ALA A 194 0.78 -5.98 -2.58
CA ALA A 194 -0.05 -4.95 -1.98
C ALA A 194 -1.47 -5.47 -1.68
N TYR A 195 -2.07 -6.24 -2.59
CA TYR A 195 -3.39 -6.85 -2.38
C TYR A 195 -3.38 -7.85 -1.20
N ALA A 196 -2.38 -8.73 -1.13
CA ALA A 196 -2.21 -9.65 -0.01
C ALA A 196 -2.00 -8.89 1.31
N GLY A 197 -1.21 -7.81 1.30
CA GLY A 197 -1.00 -6.90 2.42
C GLY A 197 -2.30 -6.23 2.90
N VAL A 198 -3.16 -5.79 1.97
CA VAL A 198 -4.49 -5.26 2.28
C VAL A 198 -5.35 -6.31 2.99
N LEU A 199 -5.41 -7.55 2.47
CA LEU A 199 -6.16 -8.63 3.12
C LEU A 199 -5.64 -8.95 4.53
N ALA A 200 -4.31 -8.99 4.70
CA ALA A 200 -3.68 -9.21 6.00
C ALA A 200 -4.01 -8.07 6.98
N ALA A 201 -3.93 -6.81 6.54
CA ALA A 201 -4.25 -5.64 7.35
C ALA A 201 -5.74 -5.58 7.75
N ARG A 202 -6.65 -6.00 6.88
CA ARG A 202 -8.08 -6.10 7.22
C ARG A 202 -8.35 -7.12 8.31
N ARG A 203 -7.62 -8.25 8.29
CA ARG A 203 -7.69 -9.28 9.34
C ARG A 203 -7.18 -8.74 10.68
N THR A 204 -6.05 -8.03 10.70
CA THR A 204 -5.49 -7.46 11.95
C THR A 204 -6.36 -6.35 12.51
N CYS A 205 -6.97 -5.53 11.65
CA CYS A 205 -7.86 -4.45 12.06
C CYS A 205 -9.24 -4.91 12.56
N ARG A 206 -9.50 -6.24 12.59
CA ARG A 206 -10.79 -6.87 12.96
C ARG A 206 -11.99 -6.27 12.22
N VAL A 207 -11.85 -6.06 10.92
CA VAL A 207 -12.97 -5.61 10.10
C VAL A 207 -14.01 -6.74 10.08
N GLY A 208 -15.24 -6.46 10.53
CA GLY A 208 -16.37 -7.41 10.51
C GLY A 208 -16.69 -7.92 9.11
N ALA A 209 -17.68 -8.81 8.94
CA ALA A 209 -18.04 -9.39 7.64
C ALA A 209 -18.18 -8.32 6.54
N GLU A 210 -17.76 -8.65 5.31
CA GLU A 210 -17.83 -7.69 4.21
C GLU A 210 -19.30 -7.38 3.93
N PRO A 211 -19.71 -6.09 3.99
CA PRO A 211 -21.07 -5.74 3.61
C PRO A 211 -21.27 -6.11 2.14
N VAL A 212 -22.48 -6.57 1.79
CA VAL A 212 -22.84 -6.93 0.41
C VAL A 212 -22.51 -5.79 -0.57
N ALA A 213 -22.71 -4.55 -0.13
CA ALA A 213 -22.34 -3.36 -0.89
C ALA A 213 -20.86 -3.30 -1.28
N LEU A 214 -19.93 -3.70 -0.41
CA LEU A 214 -18.51 -3.70 -0.75
C LEU A 214 -18.17 -4.81 -1.75
N ARG A 215 -18.78 -5.99 -1.60
CA ARG A 215 -18.61 -7.10 -2.56
C ARG A 215 -19.10 -6.70 -3.95
N ALA A 216 -20.30 -6.12 -4.02
CA ALA A 216 -20.88 -5.60 -5.24
C ALA A 216 -20.02 -4.48 -5.84
N ALA A 217 -19.48 -3.57 -5.01
CA ALA A 217 -18.57 -2.53 -5.47
C ALA A 217 -17.27 -3.09 -6.07
N THR A 218 -16.65 -4.11 -5.45
CA THR A 218 -15.45 -4.76 -5.99
C THR A 218 -15.73 -5.42 -7.34
N VAL A 219 -16.80 -6.22 -7.46
CA VAL A 219 -17.17 -6.88 -8.72
C VAL A 219 -17.54 -5.87 -9.80
N GLY A 220 -18.35 -4.86 -9.45
CA GLY A 220 -18.75 -3.79 -10.35
C GLY A 220 -17.56 -2.98 -10.86
N ALA A 221 -16.60 -2.65 -9.98
CA ALA A 221 -15.38 -1.95 -10.38
C ALA A 221 -14.49 -2.80 -11.29
N MET A 222 -14.35 -4.10 -11.02
CA MET A 222 -13.63 -5.03 -11.90
C MET A 222 -14.28 -5.13 -13.28
N ALA A 223 -15.61 -5.31 -13.33
CA ALA A 223 -16.35 -5.39 -14.58
C ALA A 223 -16.26 -4.09 -15.39
N LEU A 224 -16.37 -2.93 -14.72
CA LEU A 224 -16.29 -1.62 -15.36
C LEU A 224 -14.89 -1.38 -15.94
N VAL A 225 -13.82 -1.62 -15.17
CA VAL A 225 -12.46 -1.39 -15.66
C VAL A 225 -12.10 -2.36 -16.78
N LEU A 226 -12.47 -3.64 -16.66
CA LEU A 226 -12.24 -4.62 -17.72
C LEU A 226 -13.04 -4.27 -18.98
N GLY A 227 -14.32 -3.92 -18.85
CA GLY A 227 -15.18 -3.51 -19.96
C GLY A 227 -14.67 -2.25 -20.67
N ALA A 228 -14.25 -1.24 -19.91
CA ALA A 228 -13.65 -0.02 -20.44
C ALA A 228 -12.35 -0.32 -21.19
N PHE A 229 -11.50 -1.19 -20.64
CA PHE A 229 -10.27 -1.62 -21.30
C PHE A 229 -10.55 -2.35 -22.63
N VAL A 230 -11.48 -3.30 -22.63
CA VAL A 230 -11.87 -4.04 -23.84
C VAL A 230 -12.44 -3.08 -24.89
N ALA A 231 -13.34 -2.18 -24.50
CA ALA A 231 -13.92 -1.19 -25.41
C ALA A 231 -12.85 -0.26 -26.02
N ALA A 232 -11.91 0.22 -25.20
CA ALA A 232 -10.85 1.13 -25.64
C ALA A 232 -9.78 0.45 -26.53
N THR A 233 -9.66 -0.88 -26.48
CA THR A 233 -8.70 -1.64 -27.29
C THR A 233 -9.35 -2.35 -28.49
N TYR A 234 -10.68 -2.38 -28.55
CA TYR A 234 -11.42 -3.14 -29.56
C TYR A 234 -11.20 -2.62 -30.98
N SER A 235 -11.21 -1.30 -31.19
CA SER A 235 -11.00 -0.70 -32.52
C SER A 235 -9.63 -1.07 -33.09
N ASP A 236 -8.59 -0.98 -32.26
CA ASP A 236 -7.21 -1.21 -32.67
C ASP A 236 -6.96 -2.70 -32.88
N ALA A 237 -7.52 -3.54 -32.00
CA ALA A 237 -7.53 -4.98 -32.16
C ALA A 237 -8.17 -5.40 -33.51
N ALA A 238 -9.34 -4.84 -33.83
CA ALA A 238 -10.05 -5.11 -35.08
C ALA A 238 -9.26 -4.63 -36.30
N HIS A 239 -8.70 -3.42 -36.26
CA HIS A 239 -7.89 -2.86 -37.35
C HIS A 239 -6.63 -3.69 -37.61
N LEU A 240 -5.98 -4.19 -36.55
CA LEU A 240 -4.74 -4.97 -36.65
C LEU A 240 -4.98 -6.46 -36.88
N GLY A 241 -6.24 -6.93 -36.87
CA GLY A 241 -6.56 -8.36 -36.93
C GLY A 241 -5.99 -9.16 -35.75
N THR A 242 -5.77 -8.51 -34.61
CA THR A 242 -5.22 -9.14 -33.40
C THR A 242 -6.27 -9.20 -32.31
N PRO A 243 -6.21 -10.16 -31.37
CA PRO A 243 -7.14 -10.18 -30.26
C PRO A 243 -6.85 -9.02 -29.29
N TRP A 244 -7.91 -8.50 -28.65
CA TRP A 244 -7.85 -7.38 -27.69
C TRP A 244 -6.87 -7.59 -26.53
N TRP A 245 -6.61 -8.85 -26.16
CA TRP A 245 -5.68 -9.18 -25.09
C TRP A 245 -4.20 -9.14 -25.51
N SER A 246 -3.91 -9.10 -26.81
CA SER A 246 -2.54 -9.09 -27.34
C SER A 246 -1.81 -7.77 -27.05
N GLY A 247 -0.48 -7.78 -27.15
CA GLY A 247 0.32 -6.56 -27.10
C GLY A 247 0.07 -5.62 -28.30
N GLY A 248 -0.34 -6.18 -29.45
CA GLY A 248 -0.63 -5.42 -30.67
C GLY A 248 -1.74 -4.40 -30.48
N ALA A 249 -2.79 -4.76 -29.73
CA ALA A 249 -3.91 -3.87 -29.42
C ALA A 249 -3.55 -2.65 -28.54
N LEU A 250 -2.31 -2.60 -28.01
CA LEU A 250 -1.82 -1.50 -27.18
C LEU A 250 -0.75 -0.64 -27.87
N VAL A 251 -0.45 -0.90 -29.15
CA VAL A 251 0.63 -0.20 -29.87
C VAL A 251 0.37 1.30 -29.99
N SER A 252 -0.89 1.71 -30.09
CA SER A 252 -1.32 3.12 -30.15
C SER A 252 -1.25 3.84 -28.78
N TRP A 253 -1.11 3.10 -27.68
CA TRP A 253 -1.17 3.65 -26.33
C TRP A 253 0.21 4.19 -25.92
N THR A 254 0.39 5.50 -26.10
CA THR A 254 1.61 6.17 -25.64
C THR A 254 1.69 6.17 -24.11
N LEU A 255 2.91 6.21 -23.58
CA LEU A 255 3.12 6.29 -22.12
C LEU A 255 2.41 7.52 -21.53
N GLN A 256 2.37 8.63 -22.26
CA GLN A 256 1.71 9.88 -21.89
C GLN A 256 0.19 9.70 -21.80
N ALA A 257 -0.42 8.99 -22.76
CA ALA A 257 -1.85 8.69 -22.75
C ALA A 257 -2.25 7.81 -21.56
N LEU A 258 -1.35 6.93 -21.10
CA LEU A 258 -1.54 6.12 -19.89
C LEU A 258 -1.29 6.91 -18.60
N ALA A 259 -0.26 7.75 -18.56
CA ALA A 259 0.16 8.46 -17.35
C ALA A 259 -0.79 9.61 -16.99
N ALA A 260 -1.27 10.38 -17.97
CA ALA A 260 -2.14 11.53 -17.75
C ALA A 260 -3.42 11.20 -16.93
N PRO A 261 -4.25 10.20 -17.30
CA PRO A 261 -5.45 9.88 -16.52
C PRO A 261 -5.10 9.38 -15.11
N VAL A 262 -4.00 8.65 -14.96
CA VAL A 262 -3.55 8.16 -13.65
C VAL A 262 -3.16 9.33 -12.74
N VAL A 263 -2.40 10.30 -13.25
CA VAL A 263 -2.03 11.51 -12.50
C VAL A 263 -3.27 12.33 -12.12
N VAL A 264 -4.22 12.51 -13.05
CA VAL A 264 -5.47 13.23 -12.78
C VAL A 264 -6.31 12.52 -11.71
N LEU A 265 -6.45 11.19 -11.80
CA LEU A 265 -7.20 10.40 -10.82
C LEU A 265 -6.54 10.41 -9.43
N LEU A 266 -5.21 10.32 -9.36
CA LEU A 266 -4.47 10.41 -8.09
C LEU A 266 -4.56 11.82 -7.50
N GLY A 267 -4.47 12.86 -8.33
CA GLY A 267 -4.66 14.25 -7.93
C GLY A 267 -6.07 14.50 -7.39
N ALA A 268 -7.10 14.02 -8.07
CA ALA A 268 -8.48 14.08 -7.59
C ALA A 268 -8.67 13.29 -6.29
N ALA A 269 -8.04 12.11 -6.17
CA ALA A 269 -8.10 11.30 -4.96
C ALA A 269 -7.46 12.02 -3.74
N LEU A 270 -6.44 12.87 -3.95
CA LEU A 270 -5.84 13.68 -2.89
C LEU A 270 -6.80 14.75 -2.33
N LEU A 271 -7.79 15.20 -3.09
CA LEU A 271 -8.78 16.19 -2.64
C LEU A 271 -9.77 15.60 -1.63
N GLY A 272 -10.06 14.30 -1.72
CA GLY A 272 -10.99 13.61 -0.81
C GLY A 272 -10.31 13.06 0.45
N ARG A 273 -10.83 13.38 1.64
CA ARG A 273 -10.27 12.89 2.93
C ARG A 273 -10.22 11.36 3.06
N ARG A 274 -11.17 10.65 2.45
CA ARG A 274 -11.22 9.19 2.46
C ARG A 274 -10.33 8.57 1.39
N THR A 275 -10.31 9.15 0.20
CA THR A 275 -9.57 8.65 -0.97
C THR A 275 -8.07 8.93 -0.88
N ARG A 276 -7.67 10.05 -0.27
CA ARG A 276 -6.26 10.44 -0.11
C ARG A 276 -5.42 9.39 0.61
N GLN A 277 -6.06 8.59 1.48
CA GLN A 277 -5.35 7.57 2.25
C GLN A 277 -4.93 6.37 1.39
N ALA A 278 -5.56 6.13 0.24
CA ALA A 278 -5.17 5.08 -0.72
C ALA A 278 -4.11 5.55 -1.73
N VAL A 279 -3.91 6.86 -1.87
CA VAL A 279 -2.95 7.45 -2.82
C VAL A 279 -1.52 6.95 -2.63
N PRO A 280 -0.98 6.73 -1.42
CA PRO A 280 0.37 6.19 -1.28
C PRO A 280 0.59 4.84 -1.97
N VAL A 281 -0.35 3.90 -1.79
CA VAL A 281 -0.27 2.57 -2.41
C VAL A 281 -0.51 2.64 -3.91
N LEU A 282 -1.57 3.33 -4.34
CA LEU A 282 -1.92 3.45 -5.75
C LEU A 282 -0.90 4.27 -6.54
N GLY A 283 -0.36 5.33 -5.94
CA GLY A 283 0.66 6.17 -6.53
C GLY A 283 2.00 5.46 -6.68
N GLY A 284 2.41 4.66 -5.69
CA GLY A 284 3.60 3.81 -5.83
C GLY A 284 3.44 2.75 -6.92
N LEU A 285 2.26 2.12 -6.99
CA LEU A 285 1.95 1.14 -8.05
C LEU A 285 1.91 1.79 -9.44
N ALA A 286 1.25 2.94 -9.55
CA ALA A 286 1.19 3.75 -10.78
C ALA A 286 2.60 4.16 -11.24
N LEU A 287 3.43 4.67 -10.32
CA LEU A 287 4.80 5.04 -10.63
C LEU A 287 5.59 3.83 -11.13
N ALA A 288 5.47 2.67 -10.48
CA ALA A 288 6.12 1.45 -10.94
C ALA A 288 5.65 1.04 -12.34
N MET A 289 4.35 1.13 -12.63
CA MET A 289 3.78 0.81 -13.95
C MET A 289 4.20 1.77 -15.07
N VAL A 290 4.39 3.06 -14.74
CA VAL A 290 4.87 4.07 -15.69
C VAL A 290 6.35 3.88 -15.94
N LEU A 291 7.14 3.72 -14.86
CA LEU A 291 8.59 3.51 -14.96
C LEU A 291 8.91 2.23 -15.72
N SER A 292 8.19 1.12 -15.47
CA SER A 292 8.44 -0.15 -16.15
C SER A 292 8.21 -0.11 -17.66
N ARG A 293 7.47 0.89 -18.15
CA ARG A 293 7.20 1.13 -19.57
C ARG A 293 7.96 2.32 -20.14
N SER A 294 8.72 3.01 -19.29
CA SER A 294 9.54 4.14 -19.69
C SER A 294 10.94 3.67 -20.08
N THR A 295 11.61 4.44 -20.93
CA THR A 295 13.03 4.28 -21.22
C THR A 295 13.92 4.90 -20.11
N PHE A 296 13.36 5.35 -18.99
CA PHE A 296 14.07 6.16 -17.99
C PHE A 296 15.27 5.45 -17.34
N PHE A 297 15.12 4.15 -17.06
CA PHE A 297 16.22 3.32 -16.51
C PHE A 297 17.15 2.77 -17.57
N TRP A 298 16.94 3.14 -18.82
CA TRP A 298 17.62 2.53 -19.92
C TRP A 298 18.73 3.46 -20.39
N SER A 299 19.98 3.06 -20.16
CA SER A 299 21.11 3.75 -20.77
C SER A 299 21.02 3.55 -22.28
N GLY A 300 20.90 4.64 -23.04
CA GLY A 300 20.70 4.62 -24.50
C GLY A 300 21.82 3.98 -25.32
N THR A 301 22.78 3.29 -24.68
CA THR A 301 23.91 2.59 -25.28
C THR A 301 23.75 1.07 -25.31
N VAL A 302 22.75 0.49 -24.65
CA VAL A 302 22.52 -0.96 -24.60
C VAL A 302 21.18 -1.31 -25.23
N SER A 303 21.08 -2.39 -26.01
CA SER A 303 19.83 -2.75 -26.71
C SER A 303 18.64 -2.93 -25.73
N ILE A 304 17.41 -2.68 -26.21
CA ILE A 304 16.13 -2.79 -25.46
C ILE A 304 15.98 -4.15 -24.78
N ARG A 305 16.70 -5.17 -25.30
CA ARG A 305 16.55 -6.56 -24.90
C ARG A 305 17.33 -6.94 -23.66
N THR A 306 18.26 -6.12 -23.17
CA THR A 306 19.05 -6.42 -21.97
C THR A 306 18.73 -5.41 -20.87
N ALA A 307 17.59 -5.57 -20.21
CA ALA A 307 17.43 -4.95 -18.90
C ALA A 307 18.49 -5.53 -17.96
N ASP A 308 19.21 -4.69 -17.22
CA ASP A 308 20.17 -5.18 -16.23
C ASP A 308 19.43 -5.46 -14.90
N LEU A 309 19.97 -6.36 -14.08
CA LEU A 309 19.49 -6.63 -12.72
C LEU A 309 19.36 -5.32 -11.92
N GLY A 310 20.28 -4.38 -12.14
CA GLY A 310 20.24 -3.04 -11.56
C GLY A 310 18.94 -2.29 -11.84
N ASN A 311 18.37 -2.40 -13.05
CA ASN A 311 17.14 -1.72 -13.42
C ASN A 311 15.91 -2.31 -12.71
N VAL A 312 15.86 -3.64 -12.58
CA VAL A 312 14.78 -4.32 -11.85
C VAL A 312 14.86 -3.98 -10.37
N LEU A 313 16.05 -3.99 -9.77
CA LEU A 313 16.25 -3.61 -8.37
C LEU A 313 15.92 -2.12 -8.14
N ALA A 314 16.31 -1.23 -9.05
CA ALA A 314 15.98 0.20 -8.95
C ALA A 314 14.46 0.44 -9.05
N LEU A 315 13.77 -0.25 -9.96
CA LEU A 315 12.31 -0.18 -10.08
C LEU A 315 11.63 -0.66 -8.81
N LEU A 316 12.04 -1.80 -8.25
CA LEU A 316 11.49 -2.33 -6.99
C LEU A 316 11.81 -1.40 -5.80
N GLY A 317 13.01 -0.84 -5.75
CA GLY A 317 13.42 0.15 -4.76
C GLY A 317 12.55 1.41 -4.81
N LEU A 318 12.30 1.96 -6.00
CA LEU A 318 11.39 3.10 -6.15
C LEU A 318 9.94 2.74 -5.86
N ALA A 319 9.47 1.57 -6.30
CA ALA A 319 8.10 1.10 -6.05
C ALA A 319 7.82 0.92 -4.55
N THR A 320 8.84 0.60 -3.75
CA THR A 320 8.74 0.47 -2.29
C THR A 320 8.92 1.79 -1.56
N ALA A 321 9.83 2.66 -2.03
CA ALA A 321 10.08 3.98 -1.44
C ALA A 321 8.95 4.98 -1.72
N ALA A 322 8.37 4.98 -2.93
CA ALA A 322 7.37 5.96 -3.34
C ALA A 322 6.10 5.96 -2.47
N PRO A 323 5.50 4.80 -2.09
CA PRO A 323 4.42 4.78 -1.11
C PRO A 323 4.80 5.41 0.22
N LEU A 324 6.03 5.26 0.70
CA LEU A 324 6.46 5.85 1.97
C LEU A 324 6.58 7.37 1.88
N VAL A 325 7.14 7.87 0.77
CA VAL A 325 7.24 9.32 0.50
C VAL A 325 5.85 9.94 0.33
N LEU A 326 5.00 9.32 -0.49
CA LEU A 326 3.62 9.77 -0.69
C LEU A 326 2.83 9.73 0.62
N ARG A 327 3.06 8.72 1.46
CA ARG A 327 2.45 8.61 2.78
C ARG A 327 2.87 9.78 3.68
N TRP A 328 4.16 10.11 3.70
CA TRP A 328 4.66 11.26 4.43
C TRP A 328 3.99 12.56 3.94
N ALA A 329 3.88 12.75 2.62
CA ALA A 329 3.21 13.92 2.04
C ALA A 329 1.73 14.00 2.44
N VAL A 330 0.99 12.88 2.37
CA VAL A 330 -0.42 12.81 2.81
C VAL A 330 -0.55 13.15 4.30
N ASN A 331 0.33 12.64 5.16
CA ASN A 331 0.30 12.99 6.59
C ASN A 331 0.54 14.49 6.82
N ARG A 332 1.45 15.13 6.06
CA ARG A 332 1.68 16.58 6.16
C ARG A 332 0.47 17.39 5.69
N LEU A 333 -0.21 16.97 4.64
CA LEU A 333 -1.45 17.61 4.20
C LEU A 333 -2.55 17.50 5.27
N ASP A 334 -2.62 16.36 5.96
CA ASP A 334 -3.58 16.13 7.04
C ASP A 334 -3.30 17.07 8.22
N GLU A 335 -2.05 17.17 8.67
CA GLU A 335 -1.62 18.09 9.73
C GLU A 335 -1.92 19.56 9.39
N LEU A 336 -1.64 20.00 8.16
CA LEU A 336 -1.96 21.35 7.71
C LEU A 336 -3.47 21.60 7.67
N SER A 337 -4.27 20.59 7.31
CA SER A 337 -5.73 20.69 7.28
C SER A 337 -6.32 20.82 8.69
N GLU A 338 -5.72 20.15 9.68
CA GLU A 338 -6.11 20.22 11.09
C GLU A 338 -5.71 21.57 11.71
N ALA A 339 -4.49 22.04 11.45
CA ALA A 339 -4.02 23.34 11.92
C ALA A 339 -4.87 24.51 11.36
N ARG A 340 -5.30 24.43 10.11
CA ARG A 340 -6.24 25.41 9.53
C ARG A 340 -7.62 25.34 10.19
N ALA A 341 -8.09 24.14 10.52
CA ALA A 341 -9.38 23.97 11.19
C ALA A 341 -9.35 24.53 12.63
N SER A 342 -8.29 24.26 13.39
CA SER A 342 -8.12 24.81 14.74
C SER A 342 -7.99 26.33 14.74
N HIS A 343 -7.22 26.89 13.79
CA HIS A 343 -7.10 28.33 13.65
C HIS A 343 -8.45 29.00 13.34
N ARG A 344 -9.25 28.43 12.42
CA ARG A 344 -10.62 28.93 12.15
C ARG A 344 -11.53 28.84 13.37
N ALA A 345 -11.42 27.77 14.16
CA ALA A 345 -12.20 27.63 15.39
C ALA A 345 -11.81 28.68 16.44
N LEU A 346 -10.51 29.00 16.57
CA LEU A 346 -10.03 30.06 17.44
C LEU A 346 -10.48 31.44 16.97
N LEU A 347 -10.45 31.71 15.66
CA LEU A 347 -10.99 32.96 15.10
C LEU A 347 -12.49 33.09 15.32
N ALA A 348 -13.25 31.99 15.21
CA ALA A 348 -14.68 32.00 15.51
C ALA A 348 -14.98 32.20 17.00
N ALA A 349 -14.12 31.71 17.89
CA ALA A 349 -14.25 31.90 19.34
C ALA A 349 -13.80 33.29 19.80
N GLY A 350 -12.75 33.86 19.21
CA GLY A 350 -12.19 35.17 19.57
C GLY A 350 -12.86 36.34 18.85
N GLY A 351 -13.34 36.14 17.62
CA GLY A 351 -14.11 37.12 16.86
C GLY A 351 -15.57 37.11 17.24
N GLY A 352 -15.86 37.08 18.56
CA GLY A 352 -17.20 36.98 19.14
C GLY A 352 -18.22 37.68 18.26
N ALA A 353 -19.27 36.95 17.86
CA ALA A 353 -20.43 37.57 17.27
C ALA A 353 -20.74 38.80 18.14
N PRO A 354 -20.82 40.02 17.56
CA PRO A 354 -21.12 41.20 18.35
C PRO A 354 -22.35 40.86 19.16
N GLU A 355 -22.23 40.93 20.49
CA GLU A 355 -23.37 40.84 21.38
C GLU A 355 -24.47 41.69 20.74
N PRO A 356 -25.66 41.15 20.45
CA PRO A 356 -26.73 41.93 19.86
C PRO A 356 -26.84 43.18 20.72
N ALA A 357 -26.48 44.32 20.12
CA ALA A 357 -26.25 45.55 20.85
C ALA A 357 -27.43 45.72 21.79
N THR A 358 -27.17 45.74 23.09
CA THR A 358 -28.20 46.03 24.08
C THR A 358 -28.87 47.32 23.61
N PRO A 359 -30.19 47.29 23.33
CA PRO A 359 -30.86 48.43 22.71
C PRO A 359 -30.57 49.66 23.55
N ARG A 360 -30.01 50.70 22.93
CA ARG A 360 -29.67 51.92 23.64
C ARG A 360 -30.96 52.50 24.20
N PRO A 361 -31.03 52.86 25.49
CA PRO A 361 -32.20 53.51 26.05
C PRO A 361 -32.42 54.83 25.30
N GLY A 362 -33.45 54.87 24.45
CA GLY A 362 -33.79 56.01 23.60
C GLY A 362 -33.94 55.73 22.11
N GLU A 363 -33.68 54.52 21.61
CA GLU A 363 -33.98 54.19 20.21
C GLU A 363 -35.50 54.07 20.00
N PRO A 364 -36.11 54.91 19.14
CA PRO A 364 -37.55 54.91 18.92
C PRO A 364 -37.97 53.60 18.24
N THR A 365 -38.82 52.84 18.89
CA THR A 365 -39.52 51.71 18.30
C THR A 365 -40.37 52.22 17.13
N ALA A 366 -39.97 51.88 15.91
CA ALA A 366 -40.81 52.10 14.74
C ALA A 366 -42.08 51.24 14.90
N VAL A 367 -43.23 51.93 14.91
CA VAL A 367 -44.58 51.36 14.91
C VAL A 367 -44.99 51.02 13.49
#